data_AF-A0A2N2K471-F1
#
_entry.id   AF-A0A2N2K471-F1
#
_cell.length_a   1.000
_cell.length_b   1.000
_cell.length_c   1.000
_cell.angle_alpha   90.00
_cell.angle_beta   90.00
_cell.angle_gamma   90.00
#
_symmetry.space_group_name_H-M   'P 1'
#
loop_
_entity.id
_entity.type
_entity.pdbx_description
1 polymer ?
#
loop_
_entity_poly.entity_id
_entity_poly.type
_entity_poly.pdbx_seq_one_letter_code
_entity_poly.pdbx_strand_id
1 'polypeptide(L)' 'MPRPKCRRNICGMPDKNYFKPRGIPTVDLEEIVLNLDEFEAIRLADYEQLYQEE' A
#
# COMPACT_ATOMS: atom_id res chain seq x y z
N MET A 1 0.53 3.33 -24.85
CA MET A 1 -0.75 4.08 -24.94
C MET A 1 -1.18 4.45 -23.52
N PRO A 2 -1.76 5.64 -23.24
CA PRO A 2 -2.25 5.92 -21.89
C PRO A 2 -3.33 4.91 -21.53
N ARG A 3 -3.18 4.23 -20.38
CA ARG A 3 -4.13 3.24 -19.89
C ARG A 3 -5.52 3.89 -19.77
N PRO A 4 -6.59 3.25 -20.28
CA PRO A 4 -7.94 3.77 -20.09
C PRO A 4 -8.21 3.97 -18.59
N LYS A 5 -8.88 5.08 -18.24
CA LYS A 5 -9.27 5.34 -16.85
C LYS A 5 -10.29 4.29 -16.41
N CYS A 6 -9.84 3.28 -15.67
CA CYS A 6 -10.69 2.36 -14.93
C CYS A 6 -11.00 2.93 -13.54
N ARG A 7 -12.17 2.59 -13.00
CA ARG A 7 -12.46 2.85 -11.58
C ARG A 7 -11.49 2.02 -10.75
N ARG A 8 -10.74 2.68 -9.86
CA ARG A 8 -9.90 2.02 -8.87
C ARG A 8 -10.82 1.43 -7.82
N ASN A 9 -10.68 0.13 -7.56
CA ASN A 9 -11.43 -0.57 -6.53
C ASN A 9 -10.43 -1.05 -5.48
N ILE A 10 -10.74 -0.77 -4.22
CA ILE A 10 -9.99 -1.27 -3.07
C ILE A 10 -10.63 -2.59 -2.66
N CYS A 11 -9.85 -3.66 -2.55
CA CYS A 11 -10.34 -5.02 -2.27
C CYS A 11 -10.81 -5.18 -0.81
N GLY A 12 -10.42 -4.27 0.09
CA GLY A 12 -10.88 -4.28 1.46
C GLY A 12 -10.16 -3.28 2.37
N MET A 13 -10.58 -3.26 3.63
CA MET A 13 -9.91 -2.50 4.70
C MET A 13 -8.72 -3.34 5.23
N PRO A 14 -7.56 -2.74 5.53
CA PRO A 14 -6.47 -3.48 6.15
C PRO A 14 -6.86 -4.02 7.54
N ASP A 15 -6.62 -5.31 7.79
CA ASP A 15 -6.85 -5.94 9.11
C ASP A 15 -5.95 -5.35 10.22
N LYS A 16 -4.80 -4.79 9.82
CA LYS A 16 -3.83 -4.12 10.68
C LYS A 16 -3.46 -2.79 10.04
N ASN A 17 -3.66 -1.69 10.76
CA ASN A 17 -3.44 -0.33 10.28
C ASN A 17 -2.13 0.30 10.77
N TYR A 18 -1.29 -0.46 11.50
CA TYR A 18 -0.04 0.06 12.03
C TYR A 18 1.05 -1.00 11.96
N PHE A 19 2.20 -0.60 11.45
CA PHE A 19 3.41 -1.40 11.44
C PHE A 19 4.52 -0.63 12.14
N LYS A 20 5.23 -1.31 13.04
CA LYS A 20 6.40 -0.74 13.71
C LYS A 20 7.58 -1.71 13.59
N PRO A 21 8.73 -1.28 13.06
CA PRO A 21 9.94 -2.10 13.06
C PRO A 21 10.44 -2.36 14.50
N ARG A 22 10.99 -3.56 14.72
CA ARG A 22 11.54 -3.95 16.02
C ARG A 22 12.92 -3.32 16.22
N GLY A 23 13.19 -2.82 17.43
CA GLY A 23 14.52 -2.36 17.84
C GLY A 23 14.75 -0.86 17.80
N ILE A 24 13.78 -0.06 17.32
CA ILE A 24 13.86 1.40 17.30
C ILE A 24 12.72 1.99 18.15
N PRO A 25 13.00 2.96 19.04
CA PRO A 25 11.95 3.69 19.76
C PRO A 25 11.00 4.40 18.79
N THR A 26 9.71 4.46 19.12
CA THR A 26 8.70 5.06 18.21
C THR A 26 8.94 6.56 18.01
N VAL A 27 9.52 7.23 19.00
CA VAL A 27 9.85 8.67 18.94
C VAL A 27 10.95 9.00 17.92
N ASP A 28 11.77 8.02 17.56
CA ASP A 28 12.87 8.16 16.60
C ASP A 28 12.47 7.69 15.19
N LEU A 29 11.25 7.17 15.01
CA LEU A 29 10.74 6.68 13.74
C LEU A 29 9.87 7.74 13.07
N GLU A 30 10.04 7.85 11.76
CA GLU A 30 9.12 8.63 10.92
C GLU A 30 7.82 7.86 10.72
N GLU A 31 6.69 8.52 10.95
CA GLU A 31 5.37 7.97 10.68
C GLU A 31 4.94 8.29 9.26
N ILE A 32 4.63 7.25 8.49
CA ILE A 32 4.13 7.36 7.11
C ILE A 32 2.70 6.84 7.10
N VAL A 33 1.75 7.71 6.80
CA VAL A 33 0.34 7.35 6.66
C VAL A 33 0.08 6.90 5.22
N LEU A 34 -0.22 5.62 5.05
CA LEU A 34 -0.64 5.07 3.76
C LEU A 34 -2.13 5.29 3.54
N ASN A 35 -2.49 5.84 2.39
CA ASN A 35 -3.87 5.91 1.94
C ASN A 35 -4.35 4.52 1.49
N LEU A 36 -5.67 4.33 1.43
CA LEU A 36 -6.25 3.05 1.00
C LEU A 36 -5.87 2.68 -0.45
N ASP A 37 -5.69 3.68 -1.33
CA ASP A 37 -5.23 3.46 -2.72
C ASP A 37 -3.78 2.95 -2.76
N GLU A 38 -2.92 3.48 -1.88
CA GLU A 38 -1.51 3.07 -1.78
C GLU A 38 -1.40 1.66 -1.17
N PHE A 39 -2.24 1.35 -0.18
CA PHE A 39 -2.35 0.01 0.37
C PHE A 39 -2.77 -1.02 -0.69
N GLU A 40 -3.79 -0.70 -1.49
CA GLU A 40 -4.23 -1.59 -2.58
C GLU A 40 -3.13 -1.74 -3.65
N ALA A 41 -2.40 -0.67 -3.96
CA ALA A 41 -1.28 -0.72 -4.89
C ALA A 41 -0.17 -1.68 -4.42
N ILE A 42 0.22 -1.62 -3.14
CA ILE A 42 1.20 -2.54 -2.53
C ILE A 42 0.67 -3.97 -2.56
N ARG A 43 -0.62 -4.18 -2.22
CA ARG A 43 -1.25 -5.51 -2.26
C ARG A 43 -1.21 -6.12 -3.67
N LEU A 44 -1.56 -5.35 -4.70
CA LEU A 44 -1.53 -5.84 -6.08
C LEU A 44 -0.11 -6.11 -6.56
N ALA A 45 0.83 -5.19 -6.31
CA ALA A 45 2.20 -5.31 -6.78
C ALA A 45 2.98 -6.39 -6.02
N ASP A 46 3.09 -6.29 -4.70
CA ASP A 46 3.97 -7.17 -3.91
C ASP A 46 3.30 -8.49 -3.53
N TYR A 47 2.02 -8.48 -3.16
CA TYR A 47 1.32 -9.70 -2.74
C TYR A 47 0.75 -10.50 -3.91
N GLU A 48 0.15 -9.85 -4.91
CA GLU A 48 -0.39 -10.53 -6.11
C GLU A 48 0.59 -10.58 -7.28
N GLN A 49 1.76 -9.93 -7.21
CA GLN A 49 2.76 -9.88 -8.29
C GLN A 49 2.22 -9.27 -9.60
N LEU A 50 1.17 -8.44 -9.49
CA LEU A 50 0.53 -7.75 -10.60
C LEU A 50 1.15 -6.36 -10.81
N TYR A 51 2.46 -6.34 -11.08
CA TYR A 51 3.17 -5.10 -11.37
C TYR A 51 2.60 -4.43 -12.62
N GLN A 52 2.56 -3.09 -12.60
CA GLN A 52 2.16 -2.33 -13.77
C GLN A 52 3.22 -2.48 -14.88
N GLU A 53 2.81 -3.03 -16.01
CA GLU A 53 3.63 -3.06 -17.23
C GLU A 53 3.79 -1.64 -17.81
N GLU A 54 4.96 -1.39 -18.43
CA GLU A 54 5.41 -0.09 -18.95
C GLU A 54 4.63 0.39 -20.20
#